data_AF-A0A957BBJ2-F1
#
_entry.id   AF-A0A957BBJ2-F1
#
_cell.length_a   1.000
_cell.length_b   1.000
_cell.length_c   1.000
_cell.angle_alpha   90.00
_cell.angle_beta   90.00
_cell.angle_gamma   90.00
#
_symmetry.space_group_name_H-M   'P 1'
#
loop_
_entity.id
_entity.type
_entity.pdbx_description
1 polymer ?
#
loop_
_entity_poly.entity_id
_entity_poly.type
_entity_poly.pdbx_seq_one_letter_code
_entity_poly.pdbx_strand_id
1 'polypeptide(L)'
;MPAPINASKFTFVSNSVTLNLLFLVEGLSGLLLDIVLAAFLGATSASDVLYGAWLIPQSIGRGVFQSLTNSYLGLFNDTLDRNQSYQQALTLALICAVPLSLLIALTGRLWIPGALPGLTQESQRMAMQLTVYLAWIIVFAAIIETNRALFYVFGNMMAPSFIRAASVLVAILSLAMFGSTGNLGIISLIIVGAFFMEAIAGIIFLRSRYGMQISLVRPREVGQQIRVVGVPIFGQTLRAVAGMVVRALATLLAPGVLTVLVYSERILFTLERFIFRGFVINVIRDNGERTSNREKIRVLVLVAIPLALLLIFEGEPLASLLFSRGSFSGSDSTLLGASLAGYGPAILTLALTPIPFGIAYSRQDSFG
;
A
#
# COMPACT_ATOMS: atom_id res chain seq x y z
N MET A 1 -46.92 -19.96 9.54
CA MET A 1 -46.07 -19.54 8.40
C MET A 1 -44.72 -19.13 8.94
N PRO A 2 -43.62 -19.86 8.66
CA PRO A 2 -42.28 -19.42 9.05
C PRO A 2 -41.76 -18.39 8.04
N ALA A 3 -41.12 -17.34 8.56
CA ALA A 3 -40.54 -16.23 7.81
C ALA A 3 -39.36 -16.66 6.92
N PRO A 4 -39.09 -15.97 5.79
CA PRO A 4 -38.01 -16.33 4.89
C PRO A 4 -36.66 -15.93 5.50
N ILE A 5 -35.90 -16.93 5.94
CA ILE A 5 -34.46 -16.86 6.12
C ILE A 5 -33.86 -17.13 4.73
N ASN A 6 -33.23 -16.14 4.07
CA ASN A 6 -32.04 -16.36 3.19
C ASN A 6 -31.56 -15.18 2.32
N ALA A 7 -32.19 -14.00 2.29
CA ALA A 7 -31.72 -12.93 1.39
C ALA A 7 -30.41 -12.23 1.85
N SER A 8 -30.19 -12.04 3.15
CA SER A 8 -29.09 -11.20 3.66
C SER A 8 -27.71 -11.89 3.72
N LYS A 9 -27.66 -13.21 3.89
CA LYS A 9 -26.40 -13.98 3.97
C LYS A 9 -25.70 -14.12 2.62
N PHE A 10 -26.48 -14.27 1.54
CA PHE A 10 -25.93 -14.36 0.17
C PHE A 10 -25.34 -13.03 -0.32
N THR A 11 -25.96 -11.89 0.01
CA THR A 11 -25.42 -10.56 -0.29
C THR A 11 -24.13 -10.29 0.51
N PHE A 12 -24.05 -10.76 1.75
CA PHE A 12 -22.89 -10.58 2.63
C PHE A 12 -21.65 -11.34 2.16
N VAL A 13 -21.78 -12.65 1.88
CA VAL A 13 -20.67 -13.48 1.38
C VAL A 13 -20.22 -13.00 0.00
N SER A 14 -21.17 -12.64 -0.88
CA SER A 14 -20.87 -12.03 -2.18
C SER A 14 -20.08 -10.73 -2.02
N ASN A 15 -20.45 -9.86 -1.08
CA ASN A 15 -19.76 -8.58 -0.85
C ASN A 15 -18.37 -8.77 -0.23
N SER A 16 -18.18 -9.72 0.69
CA SER A 16 -16.87 -10.03 1.27
C SER A 16 -15.92 -10.67 0.24
N VAL A 17 -16.42 -11.57 -0.61
CA VAL A 17 -15.63 -12.16 -1.71
C VAL A 17 -15.28 -11.09 -2.75
N THR A 18 -16.23 -10.22 -3.11
CA THR A 18 -15.99 -9.10 -4.03
C THR A 18 -14.91 -8.17 -3.47
N LEU A 19 -14.97 -7.83 -2.19
CA LEU A 19 -13.96 -7.02 -1.51
C LEU A 19 -12.56 -7.64 -1.52
N ASN A 20 -12.47 -8.95 -1.26
CA ASN A 20 -11.19 -9.66 -1.31
C ASN A 20 -10.63 -9.72 -2.73
N LEU A 21 -11.48 -9.93 -3.73
CA LEU A 21 -11.07 -9.90 -5.13
C LEU A 21 -10.57 -8.51 -5.55
N LEU A 22 -11.21 -7.45 -5.08
CA LEU A 22 -10.77 -6.08 -5.34
C LEU A 22 -9.42 -5.78 -4.69
N PHE A 23 -9.22 -6.17 -3.43
CA PHE A 23 -7.93 -6.03 -2.77
C PHE A 23 -6.84 -6.90 -3.41
N LEU A 24 -7.20 -8.07 -3.93
CA LEU A 24 -6.30 -8.91 -4.71
C LEU A 24 -5.89 -8.19 -5.99
N VAL A 25 -6.82 -7.61 -6.75
CA VAL A 25 -6.51 -6.84 -7.96
C VAL A 25 -5.57 -5.69 -7.65
N GLU A 26 -5.78 -4.96 -6.55
CA GLU A 26 -4.88 -3.88 -6.13
C GLU A 26 -3.47 -4.38 -5.77
N GLY A 27 -3.39 -5.48 -5.01
CA GLY A 27 -2.12 -6.11 -4.62
C GLY A 27 -1.35 -6.63 -5.83
N LEU A 28 -2.04 -7.39 -6.69
CA LEU A 28 -1.47 -7.94 -7.93
C LEU A 28 -1.04 -6.84 -8.90
N SER A 29 -1.78 -5.73 -9.01
CA SER A 29 -1.35 -4.59 -9.83
C SER A 29 -0.01 -4.03 -9.33
N GLY A 30 0.16 -3.89 -8.01
CA GLY A 30 1.44 -3.49 -7.44
C GLY A 30 2.56 -4.50 -7.72
N LEU A 31 2.28 -5.79 -7.52
CA LEU A 31 3.24 -6.87 -7.76
C LEU A 31 3.66 -6.95 -9.23
N LEU A 32 2.72 -6.79 -10.17
CA LEU A 32 3.01 -6.79 -11.61
C LEU A 32 3.96 -5.66 -12.01
N LEU A 33 3.76 -4.46 -11.45
CA LEU A 33 4.70 -3.35 -11.68
C LEU A 33 6.10 -3.70 -11.19
N ASP A 34 6.22 -4.31 -10.01
CA ASP A 34 7.51 -4.70 -9.44
C ASP A 34 8.17 -5.83 -10.26
N ILE A 35 7.40 -6.80 -10.77
CA ILE A 35 7.90 -7.84 -11.70
C ILE A 35 8.46 -7.19 -12.98
N VAL A 36 7.77 -6.20 -13.54
CA VAL A 36 8.23 -5.48 -14.74
C VAL A 36 9.50 -4.69 -14.41
N LEU A 37 9.54 -3.96 -13.29
CA LEU A 37 10.74 -3.25 -12.84
C LEU A 37 11.93 -4.18 -12.63
N ALA A 38 11.70 -5.37 -12.04
CA ALA A 38 12.72 -6.39 -11.90
C ALA A 38 13.22 -6.90 -13.25
N ALA A 39 12.34 -7.07 -14.24
CA ALA A 39 12.75 -7.47 -15.58
C ALA A 39 13.66 -6.44 -16.26
N PHE A 40 13.52 -5.14 -15.95
CA PHE A 40 14.41 -4.10 -16.48
C PHE A 40 15.69 -3.91 -15.65
N LEU A 41 15.57 -3.90 -14.32
CA LEU A 41 16.64 -3.48 -13.41
C LEU A 41 17.37 -4.62 -12.70
N GLY A 42 16.78 -5.82 -12.69
CA GLY A 42 17.24 -6.96 -11.89
C GLY A 42 17.19 -6.70 -10.39
N ALA A 43 17.93 -7.49 -9.62
CA ALA A 43 18.30 -7.16 -8.25
C ALA A 43 19.76 -6.63 -8.25
N THR A 44 19.91 -5.34 -8.57
CA THR A 44 21.23 -4.70 -8.75
C THR A 44 21.41 -3.48 -7.86
N SER A 45 22.61 -2.89 -7.86
CA SER A 45 22.84 -1.59 -7.21
C SER A 45 21.92 -0.49 -7.75
N ALA A 46 21.52 -0.54 -9.02
CA ALA A 46 20.65 0.46 -9.63
C ALA A 46 19.21 0.36 -9.09
N SER A 47 18.68 -0.86 -8.93
CA SER A 47 17.38 -1.07 -8.30
C SER A 47 17.41 -0.71 -6.81
N ASP A 48 18.52 -0.98 -6.10
CA ASP A 48 18.67 -0.56 -4.70
C ASP A 48 18.64 0.96 -4.54
N VAL A 49 19.26 1.70 -5.46
CA VAL A 49 19.18 3.17 -5.51
C VAL A 49 17.73 3.64 -5.71
N LEU A 50 17.00 3.03 -6.65
CA LEU A 50 15.61 3.38 -6.93
C LEU A 50 14.70 3.09 -5.73
N TYR A 51 14.71 1.86 -5.22
CA TYR A 51 13.86 1.45 -4.09
C TYR A 51 14.28 2.12 -2.77
N GLY A 52 15.56 2.45 -2.61
CA GLY A 52 16.07 3.24 -1.51
C GLY A 52 15.54 4.66 -1.51
N ALA A 53 15.58 5.34 -2.67
CA ALA A 53 14.99 6.68 -2.83
C ALA A 53 13.45 6.66 -2.67
N TRP A 54 12.79 5.56 -3.04
CA TRP A 54 11.35 5.39 -2.96
C TRP A 54 10.84 5.11 -1.53
N LEU A 55 11.69 4.59 -0.64
CA LEU A 55 11.33 4.10 0.69
C LEU A 55 10.51 5.10 1.52
N ILE A 56 11.04 6.30 1.76
CA ILE A 56 10.38 7.30 2.61
C ILE A 56 9.12 7.84 1.94
N PRO A 57 9.15 8.31 0.66
CA PRO A 57 7.95 8.78 -0.01
C PRO A 57 6.81 7.76 -0.02
N GLN A 58 7.13 6.48 -0.26
CA GLN A 58 6.13 5.41 -0.25
C GLN A 58 5.56 5.16 1.14
N SER A 59 6.41 5.13 2.17
CA SER A 59 6.02 4.85 3.54
C SER A 59 5.08 5.93 4.09
N ILE A 60 5.34 7.19 3.76
CA ILE A 60 4.47 8.31 4.10
C ILE A 60 3.19 8.24 3.26
N GLY A 61 3.31 8.18 1.94
CA GLY A 61 2.18 8.22 1.02
C GLY A 61 1.18 7.08 1.25
N ARG A 62 1.63 5.82 1.27
CA ARG A 62 0.73 4.67 1.45
C ARG A 62 0.60 4.21 2.89
N GLY A 63 1.53 4.54 3.78
CA GLY A 63 1.34 4.24 5.19
C GLY A 63 0.45 5.28 5.82
N VAL A 64 0.99 6.48 6.02
CA VAL A 64 0.36 7.54 6.80
C VAL A 64 -0.96 8.00 6.17
N PHE A 65 -1.00 8.34 4.88
CA PHE A 65 -2.24 8.84 4.28
C PHE A 65 -3.31 7.76 4.10
N GLN A 66 -2.94 6.48 3.97
CA GLN A 66 -3.94 5.39 3.93
C GLN A 66 -4.72 5.28 5.26
N SER A 67 -4.11 5.63 6.40
CA SER A 67 -4.81 5.67 7.68
C SER A 67 -5.92 6.74 7.71
N LEU A 68 -5.79 7.79 6.90
CA LEU A 68 -6.80 8.84 6.78
C LEU A 68 -8.08 8.36 6.10
N THR A 69 -8.02 7.36 5.23
CA THR A 69 -9.21 6.84 4.55
C THR A 69 -10.26 6.37 5.56
N ASN A 70 -9.84 5.74 6.66
CA ASN A 70 -10.74 5.30 7.72
C ASN A 70 -11.32 6.50 8.49
N SER A 71 -10.49 7.49 8.80
CA SER A 71 -10.90 8.73 9.47
C SER A 71 -11.90 9.55 8.64
N TYR A 72 -11.66 9.66 7.33
CA TYR A 72 -12.54 10.39 6.41
C TYR A 72 -13.85 9.67 6.14
N LEU A 73 -13.86 8.33 6.21
CA LEU A 73 -15.10 7.55 6.03
C LEU A 73 -16.17 7.95 7.07
N GLY A 74 -15.78 8.11 8.34
CA GLY A 74 -16.69 8.60 9.38
C GLY A 74 -17.15 10.03 9.11
N LEU A 75 -16.20 10.93 8.82
CA LEU A 75 -16.48 12.34 8.56
C LEU A 75 -17.46 12.57 7.39
N PHE A 76 -17.33 11.81 6.32
CA PHE A 76 -18.19 11.93 5.13
C PHE A 76 -19.57 11.25 5.30
N ASN A 77 -19.70 10.30 6.22
CA ASN A 77 -20.99 9.69 6.54
C ASN A 77 -21.86 10.59 7.44
N ASP A 78 -21.23 11.34 8.35
CA ASP A 78 -21.93 12.15 9.36
C ASP A 78 -22.30 13.57 8.88
N THR A 79 -21.94 13.94 7.66
CA THR A 79 -22.11 15.30 7.12
C THR A 79 -23.23 15.40 6.08
N LEU A 80 -24.11 16.38 6.26
CA LEU A 80 -25.21 16.69 5.32
C LEU A 80 -24.67 17.25 3.98
N ASP A 81 -23.55 17.98 4.01
CA ASP A 81 -22.86 18.48 2.82
C ASP A 81 -21.53 17.74 2.59
N ARG A 82 -21.62 16.70 1.76
CA ARG A 82 -20.47 15.89 1.35
C ARG A 82 -19.50 16.65 0.46
N ASN A 83 -19.98 17.63 -0.31
CA ASN A 83 -19.13 18.43 -1.20
C ASN A 83 -18.19 19.32 -0.40
N GLN A 84 -18.73 20.06 0.57
CA GLN A 84 -17.93 20.90 1.46
C GLN A 84 -16.90 20.07 2.24
N SER A 85 -17.33 18.91 2.78
CA SER A 85 -16.46 18.03 3.56
C SER A 85 -15.31 17.46 2.73
N TYR A 86 -15.59 17.06 1.48
CA TYR A 86 -14.57 16.58 0.55
C TYR A 86 -13.57 17.70 0.18
N GLN A 87 -14.05 18.91 -0.08
CA GLN A 87 -13.18 20.06 -0.38
C GLN A 87 -12.26 20.41 0.80
N GLN A 88 -12.78 20.39 2.03
CA GLN A 88 -11.98 20.57 3.24
C GLN A 88 -10.95 19.46 3.42
N ALA A 89 -11.33 18.19 3.21
CA ALA A 89 -10.42 17.05 3.34
C ALA A 89 -9.30 17.08 2.29
N LEU A 90 -9.64 17.38 1.04
CA LEU A 90 -8.67 17.54 -0.04
C LEU A 90 -7.72 18.72 0.23
N THR A 91 -8.25 19.84 0.73
CA THR A 91 -7.45 20.99 1.13
C THR A 91 -6.48 20.62 2.25
N LEU A 92 -6.95 19.92 3.29
CA LEU A 92 -6.11 19.45 4.39
C LEU A 92 -5.00 18.52 3.89
N ALA A 93 -5.37 17.54 3.06
CA ALA A 93 -4.46 16.58 2.46
C ALA A 93 -3.34 17.29 1.70
N LEU A 94 -3.67 18.32 0.90
CA LEU A 94 -2.68 19.11 0.15
C LEU A 94 -1.82 20.01 1.04
N ILE A 95 -2.41 20.67 2.04
CA ILE A 95 -1.67 21.51 3.01
C ILE A 95 -0.67 20.68 3.80
N CYS A 96 -0.96 19.42 4.09
CA CYS A 96 -0.02 18.52 4.75
C CYS A 96 0.99 17.91 3.76
N ALA A 97 0.52 17.40 2.63
CA ALA A 97 1.33 16.59 1.72
C ALA A 97 2.32 17.42 0.89
N VAL A 98 1.96 18.63 0.45
CA VAL A 98 2.85 19.45 -0.40
C VAL A 98 4.08 19.94 0.37
N PRO A 99 3.95 20.58 1.55
CA PRO A 99 5.13 20.97 2.34
C PRO A 99 5.97 19.77 2.76
N LEU A 100 5.33 18.64 3.11
CA LEU A 100 6.04 17.43 3.47
C LEU A 100 6.82 16.84 2.28
N SER A 101 6.23 16.81 1.09
CA SER A 101 6.91 16.40 -0.14
C SER A 101 8.12 17.28 -0.43
N LEU A 102 7.97 18.61 -0.33
CA LEU A 102 9.07 19.54 -0.51
C LEU A 102 10.16 19.34 0.55
N LEU A 103 9.78 19.15 1.81
CA LEU A 103 10.72 18.87 2.89
C LEU A 103 11.53 17.60 2.61
N ILE A 104 10.87 16.49 2.24
CA ILE A 104 11.55 15.23 1.93
C ILE A 104 12.47 15.37 0.71
N ALA A 105 12.02 16.06 -0.35
CA ALA A 105 12.81 16.32 -1.54
C ALA A 105 14.08 17.14 -1.24
N LEU A 106 13.97 18.21 -0.44
CA LEU A 106 15.08 19.12 -0.12
C LEU A 106 16.04 18.54 0.93
N THR A 107 15.54 17.73 1.87
CA THR A 107 16.33 17.17 2.96
C THR A 107 16.96 15.81 2.63
N GLY A 108 16.82 15.30 1.40
CA GLY A 108 17.39 14.03 0.93
C GLY A 108 18.86 13.84 1.34
N ARG A 109 19.67 14.91 1.27
CA ARG A 109 21.08 14.89 1.66
C ARG A 109 21.32 14.54 3.13
N LEU A 110 20.39 14.85 4.02
CA LEU A 110 20.53 14.64 5.46
C LEU A 110 20.26 13.20 5.86
N TRP A 111 19.27 12.55 5.24
CA TRP A 111 18.78 11.24 5.68
C TRP A 111 19.22 10.08 4.79
N ILE A 112 19.49 10.28 3.50
CA ILE A 112 19.88 9.18 2.59
C ILE A 112 21.15 8.45 3.03
N PRO A 113 22.23 9.13 3.47
CA PRO A 113 23.43 8.42 3.94
C PRO A 113 23.15 7.50 5.14
N GLY A 114 22.22 7.88 6.02
CA GLY A 114 21.80 7.05 7.15
C GLY A 114 20.79 5.96 6.77
N ALA A 115 19.94 6.21 5.78
CA ALA A 115 18.95 5.25 5.31
C ALA A 115 19.54 4.19 4.38
N LEU A 116 20.61 4.51 3.64
CA LEU A 116 21.27 3.63 2.66
C LEU A 116 22.80 3.59 2.90
N PRO A 117 23.26 3.20 4.11
CA PRO A 117 24.66 3.30 4.50
C PRO A 117 25.61 2.39 3.71
N GLY A 118 25.11 1.28 3.14
CA GLY A 118 25.92 0.35 2.35
C GLY A 118 26.06 0.70 0.87
N LEU A 119 25.38 1.75 0.39
CA LEU A 119 25.55 2.22 -0.99
C LEU A 119 26.79 3.09 -1.15
N THR A 120 27.39 3.05 -2.34
CA THR A 120 28.51 3.95 -2.70
C THR A 120 28.07 5.41 -2.66
N GLN A 121 29.00 6.35 -2.46
CA GLN A 121 28.66 7.78 -2.44
C GLN A 121 28.00 8.25 -3.74
N GLU A 122 28.39 7.69 -4.89
CA GLU A 122 27.78 7.98 -6.18
C GLU A 122 26.32 7.49 -6.23
N SER A 123 26.07 6.25 -5.80
CA SER A 123 24.74 5.67 -5.68
C SER A 123 23.84 6.47 -4.73
N GLN A 124 24.38 6.93 -3.60
CA GLN A 124 23.66 7.80 -2.68
C GLN A 124 23.32 9.17 -3.31
N ARG A 125 24.22 9.77 -4.10
CA ARG A 125 23.93 11.01 -4.84
C ARG A 125 22.84 10.80 -5.88
N MET A 126 22.85 9.68 -6.58
CA MET A 126 21.77 9.34 -7.50
C MET A 126 20.45 9.15 -6.74
N ALA A 127 20.44 8.45 -5.61
CA ALA A 127 19.25 8.32 -4.76
C ALA A 127 18.71 9.68 -4.28
N MET A 128 19.58 10.63 -3.93
CA MET A 128 19.20 12.01 -3.60
C MET A 128 18.47 12.69 -4.75
N GLN A 129 18.95 12.54 -5.98
CA GLN A 129 18.30 13.11 -7.16
C GLN A 129 16.94 12.46 -7.43
N LEU A 130 16.86 11.11 -7.35
CA LEU A 130 15.61 10.39 -7.57
C LEU A 130 14.55 10.72 -6.52
N THR A 131 14.98 10.97 -5.29
CA THR A 131 14.10 11.38 -4.18
C THR A 131 13.33 12.65 -4.51
N VAL A 132 13.92 13.60 -5.24
CA VAL A 132 13.22 14.83 -5.65
C VAL A 132 12.00 14.52 -6.52
N TYR A 133 12.11 13.54 -7.43
CA TYR A 133 10.97 13.08 -8.23
C TYR A 133 10.00 12.27 -7.37
N LEU A 134 10.50 11.27 -6.66
CA LEU A 134 9.69 10.30 -5.93
C LEU A 134 8.96 10.90 -4.72
N ALA A 135 9.44 12.00 -4.14
CA ALA A 135 8.77 12.70 -3.04
C ALA A 135 7.33 13.10 -3.39
N TRP A 136 7.06 13.44 -4.65
CA TRP A 136 5.72 13.82 -5.12
C TRP A 136 4.68 12.70 -5.02
N ILE A 137 5.10 11.45 -4.85
CA ILE A 137 4.21 10.33 -4.51
C ILE A 137 3.40 10.64 -3.25
N ILE A 138 3.96 11.39 -2.29
CA ILE A 138 3.26 11.78 -1.06
C ILE A 138 2.01 12.60 -1.38
N VAL A 139 2.11 13.57 -2.28
CA VAL A 139 0.98 14.43 -2.70
C VAL A 139 -0.09 13.62 -3.41
N PHE A 140 0.31 12.81 -4.38
CA PHE A 140 -0.66 12.03 -5.14
C PHE A 140 -1.31 10.94 -4.31
N ALA A 141 -0.57 10.29 -3.41
CA ALA A 141 -1.14 9.31 -2.47
C ALA A 141 -2.15 9.97 -1.52
N ALA A 142 -1.89 11.18 -1.03
CA ALA A 142 -2.84 11.92 -0.19
C ALA A 142 -4.18 12.17 -0.91
N ILE A 143 -4.12 12.55 -2.19
CA ILE A 143 -5.30 12.73 -3.05
C ILE A 143 -6.01 11.38 -3.27
N ILE A 144 -5.27 10.33 -3.64
CA ILE A 144 -5.82 8.99 -3.89
C ILE A 144 -6.59 8.48 -2.67
N GLU A 145 -6.00 8.57 -1.48
CA GLU A 145 -6.62 8.05 -0.25
C GLU A 145 -7.82 8.89 0.21
N THR A 146 -7.83 10.20 -0.10
CA THR A 146 -9.01 11.07 0.08
C THR A 146 -10.14 10.68 -0.87
N ASN A 147 -9.83 10.48 -2.15
CA ASN A 147 -10.79 10.02 -3.16
C ASN A 147 -11.38 8.66 -2.78
N ARG A 148 -10.51 7.74 -2.33
CA ARG A 148 -10.86 6.38 -1.91
C ARG A 148 -11.89 6.37 -0.79
N ALA A 149 -11.74 7.23 0.21
CA ALA A 149 -12.72 7.35 1.29
C ALA A 149 -14.12 7.69 0.74
N LEU A 150 -14.19 8.63 -0.19
CA LEU A 150 -15.46 9.04 -0.77
C LEU A 150 -16.09 7.98 -1.69
N PHE A 151 -15.26 7.24 -2.44
CA PHE A 151 -15.72 6.08 -3.19
C PHE A 151 -16.40 5.04 -2.29
N TYR A 152 -15.85 4.79 -1.10
CA TYR A 152 -16.44 3.88 -0.13
C TYR A 152 -17.76 4.39 0.46
N VAL A 153 -17.88 5.70 0.72
CA VAL A 153 -19.14 6.34 1.16
C VAL A 153 -20.24 6.16 0.11
N PHE A 154 -19.90 6.29 -1.17
CA PHE A 154 -20.85 6.04 -2.27
C PHE A 154 -21.10 4.54 -2.56
N GLY A 155 -20.50 3.63 -1.78
CA GLY A 155 -20.61 2.18 -1.97
C GLY A 155 -19.90 1.67 -3.24
N ASN A 156 -19.11 2.50 -3.92
CA ASN A 156 -18.39 2.11 -5.13
C ASN A 156 -16.98 1.66 -4.79
N MET A 157 -16.86 0.41 -4.36
CA MET A 157 -15.58 -0.21 -4.00
C MET A 157 -14.76 -0.64 -5.23
N MET A 158 -15.39 -0.74 -6.40
CA MET A 158 -14.73 -1.19 -7.63
C MET A 158 -13.90 -0.09 -8.29
N ALA A 159 -14.40 1.15 -8.30
CA ALA A 159 -13.75 2.26 -9.00
C ALA A 159 -12.29 2.49 -8.55
N PRO A 160 -11.95 2.55 -7.25
CA PRO A 160 -10.56 2.70 -6.82
C PRO A 160 -9.62 1.63 -7.37
N SER A 161 -10.05 0.37 -7.36
CA SER A 161 -9.21 -0.76 -7.80
C SER A 161 -9.02 -0.79 -9.31
N PHE A 162 -10.07 -0.45 -10.09
CA PHE A 162 -9.94 -0.33 -11.55
C PHE A 162 -9.07 0.85 -11.97
N ILE A 163 -9.24 2.01 -11.33
CA ILE A 163 -8.40 3.19 -11.59
C ILE A 163 -6.94 2.84 -11.30
N ARG A 164 -6.67 2.21 -10.15
CA ARG A 164 -5.34 1.71 -9.78
C ARG A 164 -4.75 0.78 -10.83
N ALA A 165 -5.51 -0.23 -11.26
CA ALA A 165 -5.06 -1.21 -12.27
C ALA A 165 -4.76 -0.53 -13.62
N ALA A 166 -5.61 0.40 -14.05
CA ALA A 166 -5.40 1.16 -15.29
C ALA A 166 -4.14 2.04 -15.22
N SER A 167 -3.92 2.74 -14.10
CA SER A 167 -2.72 3.57 -13.92
C SER A 167 -1.44 2.74 -13.87
N VAL A 168 -1.48 1.55 -13.25
CA VAL A 168 -0.37 0.59 -13.30
C VAL A 168 -0.12 0.08 -14.72
N LEU A 169 -1.17 -0.25 -15.46
CA LEU A 169 -1.03 -0.72 -16.84
C LEU A 169 -0.35 0.34 -17.71
N VAL A 170 -0.74 1.61 -17.59
CA VAL A 170 -0.06 2.71 -18.28
C VAL A 170 1.41 2.83 -17.86
N ALA A 171 1.72 2.64 -16.57
CA ALA A 171 3.10 2.63 -16.10
C ALA A 171 3.91 1.49 -16.72
N ILE A 172 3.34 0.28 -16.80
CA ILE A 172 3.96 -0.88 -17.43
C ILE A 172 4.20 -0.64 -18.92
N LEU A 173 3.22 -0.09 -19.64
CA LEU A 173 3.37 0.27 -21.05
C LEU A 173 4.45 1.34 -21.25
N SER A 174 4.50 2.32 -20.35
CA SER A 174 5.54 3.36 -20.36
C SER A 174 6.93 2.78 -20.08
N LEU A 175 7.05 1.82 -19.16
CA LEU A 175 8.29 1.09 -18.92
C LEU A 175 8.69 0.23 -20.12
N ALA A 176 7.74 -0.40 -20.81
CA ALA A 176 8.03 -1.14 -22.03
C ALA A 176 8.59 -0.24 -23.14
N MET A 177 8.12 1.01 -23.24
CA MET A 177 8.57 1.97 -24.25
C MET A 177 9.89 2.67 -23.89
N PHE A 178 10.08 3.04 -22.63
CA PHE A 178 11.19 3.91 -22.21
C PHE A 178 12.16 3.26 -21.20
N GLY A 179 11.80 2.12 -20.61
CA GLY A 179 12.57 1.43 -19.59
C GLY A 179 13.88 0.82 -20.11
N SER A 180 13.96 0.51 -21.40
CA SER A 180 15.20 0.01 -22.05
C SER A 180 16.34 1.02 -22.03
N THR A 181 16.06 2.31 -21.78
CA THR A 181 17.10 3.34 -21.62
C THR A 181 17.94 3.16 -20.36
N GLY A 182 17.47 2.36 -19.39
CA GLY A 182 18.13 2.18 -18.09
C GLY A 182 18.21 3.44 -17.22
N ASN A 183 17.57 4.54 -17.66
CA ASN A 183 17.63 5.82 -16.95
C ASN A 183 16.69 5.81 -15.74
N LEU A 184 17.26 5.74 -14.53
CA LEU A 184 16.49 5.69 -13.29
C LEU A 184 15.63 6.96 -13.06
N GLY A 185 16.00 8.10 -13.63
CA GLY A 185 15.19 9.32 -13.59
C GLY A 185 13.88 9.16 -14.38
N ILE A 186 13.95 8.59 -15.60
CA ILE A 186 12.77 8.30 -16.41
C ILE A 186 11.87 7.27 -15.71
N ILE A 187 12.46 6.21 -15.16
CA ILE A 187 11.72 5.18 -14.41
C ILE A 187 11.02 5.80 -13.19
N SER A 188 11.70 6.69 -12.47
CA SER A 188 11.11 7.42 -11.33
C SER A 188 9.94 8.29 -11.76
N LEU A 189 10.06 9.00 -12.89
CA LEU A 189 8.97 9.80 -13.46
C LEU A 189 7.78 8.95 -13.91
N ILE A 190 8.02 7.75 -14.46
CA ILE A 190 6.94 6.81 -14.80
C ILE A 190 6.19 6.37 -13.55
N ILE A 191 6.91 6.03 -12.46
CA ILE A 191 6.29 5.65 -11.18
C ILE A 191 5.46 6.81 -10.63
N VAL A 192 6.03 8.02 -10.56
CA VAL A 192 5.31 9.22 -10.10
C VAL A 192 4.10 9.52 -10.99
N GLY A 193 4.27 9.37 -12.31
CA GLY A 193 3.22 9.53 -13.31
C GLY A 193 2.05 8.56 -13.12
N ALA A 194 2.32 7.33 -12.70
CA ALA A 194 1.28 6.36 -12.37
C ALA A 194 0.42 6.83 -11.18
N PHE A 195 1.05 7.35 -10.13
CA PHE A 195 0.34 7.92 -8.98
C PHE A 195 -0.43 9.20 -9.37
N PHE A 196 0.17 10.07 -10.16
CA PHE A 196 -0.50 11.25 -10.71
C PHE A 196 -1.76 10.87 -11.49
N MET A 197 -1.65 9.91 -12.40
CA MET A 197 -2.78 9.42 -13.20
C MET A 197 -3.88 8.84 -12.31
N GLU A 198 -3.52 8.04 -11.31
CA GLU A 198 -4.47 7.45 -10.35
C GLU A 198 -5.23 8.53 -9.58
N ALA A 199 -4.51 9.56 -9.10
CA ALA A 199 -5.09 10.70 -8.39
C ALA A 199 -6.07 11.50 -9.27
N ILE A 200 -5.65 11.86 -10.49
CA ILE A 200 -6.45 12.66 -11.42
C ILE A 200 -7.66 11.88 -11.94
N ALA A 201 -7.49 10.61 -12.30
CA ALA A 201 -8.60 9.76 -12.72
C ALA A 201 -9.65 9.60 -11.62
N GLY A 202 -9.22 9.47 -10.35
CA GLY A 202 -10.11 9.48 -9.18
C GLY A 202 -10.92 10.77 -9.08
N ILE A 203 -10.26 11.92 -9.19
CA ILE A 203 -10.92 13.24 -9.17
C ILE A 203 -11.94 13.38 -10.32
N ILE A 204 -11.52 13.04 -11.55
CA ILE A 204 -12.39 13.14 -12.74
C ILE A 204 -13.62 12.26 -12.58
N PHE A 205 -13.44 11.02 -12.11
CA PHE A 205 -14.55 10.09 -11.89
C PHE A 205 -15.52 10.60 -10.82
N LEU A 206 -15.01 11.11 -9.69
CA LEU A 206 -15.85 11.66 -8.63
C LEU A 206 -16.68 12.86 -9.12
N ARG A 207 -16.06 13.73 -9.92
CA ARG A 207 -16.74 14.88 -10.53
C ARG A 207 -17.81 14.45 -11.53
N SER A 208 -17.47 13.56 -12.47
CA SER A 208 -18.38 13.18 -13.55
C SER A 208 -19.54 12.29 -13.08
N ARG A 209 -19.29 11.37 -12.14
CA ARG A 209 -20.29 10.39 -11.70
C ARG A 209 -21.11 10.86 -10.51
N TYR A 210 -20.53 11.65 -9.60
CA TYR A 210 -21.16 12.06 -8.35
C TYR A 210 -21.29 13.58 -8.19
N GLY A 211 -20.89 14.38 -9.18
CA GLY A 211 -21.01 15.83 -9.15
C GLY A 211 -20.11 16.51 -8.12
N MET A 212 -19.05 15.82 -7.69
CA MET A 212 -18.14 16.35 -6.67
C MET A 212 -17.38 17.57 -7.19
N GLN A 213 -17.47 18.68 -6.46
CA GLN A 213 -16.81 19.91 -6.82
C GLN A 213 -15.41 19.97 -6.22
N ILE A 214 -14.45 20.44 -7.03
CA ILE A 214 -13.06 20.64 -6.61
C ILE A 214 -12.89 22.13 -6.34
N SER A 215 -12.76 22.50 -5.08
CA SER A 215 -12.32 23.83 -4.69
C SER A 215 -11.43 23.70 -3.46
N LEU A 216 -10.46 24.60 -3.37
CA LEU A 216 -9.64 24.73 -2.17
C LEU A 216 -10.36 25.68 -1.21
N VAL A 217 -10.51 25.22 0.03
CA VAL A 217 -11.20 25.96 1.08
C VAL A 217 -10.18 26.71 1.92
N ARG A 218 -10.61 27.75 2.64
CA ARG A 218 -9.70 28.47 3.55
C ARG A 218 -9.23 27.54 4.68
N PRO A 219 -7.93 27.56 5.06
CA PRO A 219 -7.39 26.69 6.11
C PRO A 219 -8.12 26.77 7.47
N ARG A 220 -8.73 27.92 7.78
CA ARG A 220 -9.51 28.12 9.02
C ARG A 220 -10.75 27.23 9.12
N GLU A 221 -11.30 26.80 7.98
CA GLU A 221 -12.50 25.96 7.92
C GLU A 221 -12.19 24.46 8.09
N VAL A 222 -10.91 24.11 8.22
CA VAL A 222 -10.42 22.72 8.31
C VAL A 222 -10.17 22.30 9.76
N GLY A 223 -10.31 23.22 10.72
CA GLY A 223 -9.92 23.02 12.14
C GLY A 223 -10.57 21.82 12.83
N GLN A 224 -11.82 21.48 12.47
CA GLN A 224 -12.51 20.30 13.01
C GLN A 224 -11.92 18.97 12.49
N GLN A 225 -11.35 18.97 11.28
CA GLN A 225 -10.79 17.77 10.65
C GLN A 225 -9.38 17.43 11.17
N ILE A 226 -8.65 18.39 11.74
CA ILE A 226 -7.28 18.19 12.26
C ILE A 226 -7.26 17.17 13.42
N ARG A 227 -8.30 17.18 14.28
CA ARG A 227 -8.41 16.25 15.41
C ARG A 227 -8.65 14.80 14.97
N VAL A 228 -9.31 14.63 13.82
CA VAL A 228 -9.68 13.33 13.22
C VAL A 228 -8.47 12.66 12.53
N VAL A 229 -7.42 13.44 12.22
CA VAL A 229 -6.20 12.98 11.54
C VAL A 229 -5.07 12.58 12.51
N GLY A 230 -5.00 13.16 13.71
CA GLY A 230 -3.81 13.07 14.56
C GLY A 230 -3.52 11.71 15.23
N VAL A 231 -4.55 10.93 15.56
CA VAL A 231 -4.42 9.70 16.39
C VAL A 231 -3.95 8.46 15.58
N PRO A 232 -4.42 8.21 14.34
CA PRO A 232 -4.02 7.02 13.58
C PRO A 232 -2.57 7.03 13.04
N ILE A 233 -1.91 8.20 13.01
CA ILE A 233 -0.60 8.38 12.37
C ILE A 233 0.54 7.74 13.18
N PHE A 234 0.45 7.72 14.51
CA PHE A 234 1.58 7.32 15.37
C PHE A 234 2.01 5.86 15.17
N GLY A 235 1.05 4.93 15.13
CA GLY A 235 1.33 3.51 14.94
C GLY A 235 1.95 3.19 13.58
N GLN A 236 1.50 3.88 12.53
CA GLN A 236 2.01 3.68 11.19
C GLN A 236 3.42 4.26 11.00
N THR A 237 3.73 5.37 11.67
CA THR A 237 5.08 5.95 11.71
C THR A 237 6.07 5.00 12.37
N LEU A 238 5.71 4.35 13.49
CA LEU A 238 6.59 3.39 14.14
C LEU A 238 6.92 2.20 13.23
N ARG A 239 5.92 1.67 12.51
CA ARG A 239 6.12 0.60 11.51
C ARG A 239 7.03 1.05 10.36
N ALA A 240 6.86 2.28 9.88
CA ALA A 240 7.71 2.84 8.84
C ALA A 240 9.18 2.96 9.28
N VAL A 241 9.42 3.45 10.51
CA VAL A 241 10.77 3.57 11.06
C VAL A 241 11.43 2.19 11.23
N ALA A 242 10.71 1.21 11.75
CA ALA A 242 11.22 -0.16 11.88
C ALA A 242 11.61 -0.75 10.51
N GLY A 243 10.77 -0.55 9.49
CA GLY A 243 11.07 -0.99 8.12
C GLY A 243 12.30 -0.30 7.52
N MET A 244 12.54 0.98 7.84
CA MET A 244 13.73 1.70 7.39
C MET A 244 15.02 1.12 7.97
N VAL A 245 15.03 0.73 9.24
CA VAL A 245 16.22 0.13 9.87
C VAL A 245 16.58 -1.19 9.19
N VAL A 246 15.60 -2.08 8.96
CA VAL A 246 15.84 -3.36 8.30
C VAL A 246 16.40 -3.15 6.89
N ARG A 247 15.85 -2.20 6.14
CA ARG A 247 16.32 -1.86 4.79
C ARG A 247 17.71 -1.22 4.77
N ALA A 248 18.03 -0.38 5.76
CA ALA A 248 19.37 0.17 5.92
C ALA A 248 20.40 -0.94 6.14
N LEU A 249 20.10 -1.90 7.02
CA LEU A 249 20.94 -3.09 7.24
C LEU A 249 21.06 -3.94 5.97
N ALA A 250 19.97 -4.07 5.19
CA ALA A 250 19.99 -4.78 3.91
C ALA A 250 21.01 -4.21 2.93
N THR A 251 21.16 -2.87 2.87
CA THR A 251 22.16 -2.25 1.98
C THR A 251 23.60 -2.59 2.34
N LEU A 252 23.90 -2.97 3.58
CA LEU A 252 25.25 -3.29 4.04
C LEU A 252 25.72 -4.70 3.64
N LEU A 253 24.82 -5.57 3.21
CA LEU A 253 25.11 -6.97 2.92
C LEU A 253 25.75 -7.14 1.53
N ALA A 254 25.01 -6.81 0.49
CA ALA A 254 25.47 -6.87 -0.89
C ALA A 254 24.53 -6.05 -1.81
N PRO A 255 25.00 -5.64 -3.00
CA PRO A 255 24.13 -5.03 -4.00
C PRO A 255 22.95 -5.96 -4.36
N GLY A 256 21.77 -5.38 -4.53
CA GLY A 256 20.52 -6.08 -4.86
C GLY A 256 19.76 -6.64 -3.66
N VAL A 257 20.37 -6.71 -2.47
CA VAL A 257 19.73 -7.30 -1.27
C VAL A 257 18.56 -6.43 -0.79
N LEU A 258 18.67 -5.11 -0.87
CA LEU A 258 17.56 -4.20 -0.56
C LEU A 258 16.38 -4.44 -1.52
N THR A 259 16.67 -4.56 -2.82
CA THR A 259 15.66 -4.83 -3.85
C THR A 259 14.96 -6.17 -3.61
N VAL A 260 15.73 -7.23 -3.32
CA VAL A 260 15.17 -8.55 -2.98
C VAL A 260 14.25 -8.46 -1.78
N LEU A 261 14.65 -7.74 -0.72
CA LEU A 261 13.81 -7.57 0.47
C LEU A 261 12.48 -6.89 0.12
N VAL A 262 12.50 -5.88 -0.75
CA VAL A 262 11.29 -5.21 -1.23
C VAL A 262 10.37 -6.15 -1.99
N TYR A 263 10.92 -7.02 -2.85
CA TYR A 263 10.14 -8.03 -3.57
C TYR A 263 9.54 -9.08 -2.63
N SER A 264 10.31 -9.57 -1.66
CA SER A 264 9.82 -10.48 -0.62
C SER A 264 8.65 -9.87 0.16
N GLU A 265 8.80 -8.63 0.64
CA GLU A 265 7.73 -7.92 1.34
C GLU A 265 6.50 -7.72 0.45
N ARG A 266 6.68 -7.43 -0.84
CA ARG A 266 5.55 -7.29 -1.77
C ARG A 266 4.77 -8.60 -1.92
N ILE A 267 5.46 -9.72 -2.10
CA ILE A 267 4.83 -11.05 -2.19
C ILE A 267 4.08 -11.32 -0.88
N LEU A 268 4.75 -11.14 0.27
CA LEU A 268 4.16 -11.37 1.59
C LEU A 268 2.90 -10.51 1.81
N PHE A 269 2.95 -9.20 1.54
CA PHE A 269 1.78 -8.33 1.72
C PHE A 269 0.65 -8.62 0.74
N THR A 270 0.97 -9.10 -0.47
CA THR A 270 -0.06 -9.51 -1.43
C THR A 270 -0.78 -10.76 -0.94
N LEU A 271 -0.04 -11.75 -0.43
CA LEU A 271 -0.60 -12.96 0.17
C LEU A 271 -1.38 -12.66 1.45
N GLU A 272 -0.84 -11.82 2.34
CA GLU A 272 -1.50 -11.38 3.58
C GLU A 272 -2.85 -10.72 3.28
N ARG A 273 -2.88 -9.78 2.31
CA ARG A 273 -4.10 -9.08 1.91
C ARG A 273 -5.13 -10.04 1.31
N PHE A 274 -4.70 -10.98 0.48
CA PHE A 274 -5.61 -11.94 -0.15
C PHE A 274 -6.21 -12.92 0.87
N ILE A 275 -5.37 -13.44 1.76
CA ILE A 275 -5.74 -14.56 2.63
C ILE A 275 -6.39 -14.07 3.92
N PHE A 276 -5.84 -13.05 4.60
CA PHE A 276 -6.26 -12.72 5.96
C PHE A 276 -7.26 -11.57 6.06
N ARG A 277 -7.24 -10.62 5.12
CA ARG A 277 -8.10 -9.42 5.19
C ARG A 277 -9.59 -9.76 5.10
N GLY A 278 -9.94 -10.76 4.31
CA GLY A 278 -11.30 -11.29 4.23
C GLY A 278 -11.81 -11.90 5.53
N PHE A 279 -10.93 -12.57 6.26
CA PHE A 279 -11.25 -13.13 7.57
C PHE A 279 -11.46 -12.03 8.61
N VAL A 280 -10.61 -10.99 8.64
CA VAL A 280 -10.78 -9.82 9.53
C VAL A 280 -12.19 -9.23 9.39
N ILE A 281 -12.61 -8.97 8.14
CA ILE A 281 -13.92 -8.37 7.85
C ILE A 281 -15.07 -9.28 8.29
N ASN A 282 -14.93 -10.60 8.10
CA ASN A 282 -15.93 -11.56 8.58
C ASN A 282 -15.96 -11.64 10.12
N VAL A 283 -14.82 -11.53 10.80
CA VAL A 283 -14.76 -11.52 12.27
C VAL A 283 -15.41 -10.26 12.85
N ILE A 284 -15.16 -9.09 12.25
CA ILE A 284 -15.70 -7.79 12.70
C ILE A 284 -17.23 -7.73 12.54
N ARG A 285 -17.78 -8.32 11.46
CA ARG A 285 -19.22 -8.26 11.17
C ARG A 285 -20.04 -9.35 11.85
N ASP A 286 -19.39 -10.37 12.39
CA ASP A 286 -20.01 -11.40 13.22
C ASP A 286 -20.01 -10.90 14.67
N ASN A 287 -21.14 -10.32 15.12
CA ASN A 287 -21.38 -9.69 16.44
C ASN A 287 -21.29 -10.66 17.65
N GLY A 288 -20.29 -11.54 17.68
CA GLY A 288 -19.90 -12.28 18.89
C GLY A 288 -20.73 -13.51 19.28
N GLU A 289 -21.75 -13.92 18.51
CA GLU A 289 -22.69 -14.93 19.03
C GLU A 289 -22.53 -16.37 18.51
N ARG A 290 -21.74 -16.66 17.46
CA ARG A 290 -21.77 -18.00 16.84
C ARG A 290 -20.46 -18.80 16.78
N THR A 291 -19.30 -18.18 16.85
CA THR A 291 -18.01 -18.90 16.77
C THR A 291 -17.00 -18.35 17.76
N SER A 292 -16.33 -19.25 18.48
CA SER A 292 -15.33 -18.87 19.48
C SER A 292 -14.15 -18.19 18.81
N ASN A 293 -13.59 -17.13 19.42
CA ASN A 293 -12.35 -16.50 18.94
C ASN A 293 -11.21 -17.52 18.75
N ARG A 294 -11.21 -18.60 19.55
CA ARG A 294 -10.26 -19.71 19.44
C ARG A 294 -10.41 -20.47 18.12
N GLU A 295 -11.64 -20.67 17.65
CA GLU A 295 -11.92 -21.35 16.38
C GLU A 295 -11.53 -20.47 15.19
N LYS A 296 -11.81 -19.16 15.27
CA LYS A 296 -11.39 -18.17 14.26
C LYS A 296 -9.86 -18.15 14.12
N ILE A 297 -9.13 -18.11 15.25
CA ILE A 297 -7.66 -18.19 15.27
C ILE A 297 -7.18 -19.53 14.70
N ARG A 298 -7.82 -20.64 15.09
CA ARG A 298 -7.45 -21.98 14.61
C ARG A 298 -7.52 -22.10 13.09
N VAL A 299 -8.58 -21.57 12.47
CA VAL A 299 -8.73 -21.56 11.01
C VAL A 299 -7.63 -20.70 10.36
N LEU A 300 -7.35 -19.50 10.89
CA LEU A 300 -6.30 -18.64 10.37
C LEU A 300 -4.93 -19.32 10.42
N VAL A 301 -4.58 -19.94 11.55
CA VAL A 301 -3.33 -20.69 11.70
C VAL A 301 -3.27 -21.89 10.77
N LEU A 302 -4.38 -22.61 10.59
CA LEU A 302 -4.45 -23.78 9.70
C LEU A 302 -4.23 -23.40 8.23
N VAL A 303 -4.65 -22.21 7.82
CA VAL A 303 -4.36 -21.66 6.48
C VAL A 303 -2.94 -21.06 6.39
N ALA A 304 -2.46 -20.47 7.48
CA ALA A 304 -1.14 -19.85 7.54
C ALA A 304 0.01 -20.87 7.46
N ILE A 305 -0.15 -22.06 8.07
CA ILE A 305 0.86 -23.13 8.05
C ILE A 305 1.24 -23.57 6.62
N PRO A 306 0.31 -24.02 5.74
CA PRO A 306 0.69 -24.45 4.39
C PRO A 306 1.30 -23.31 3.57
N LEU A 307 0.87 -22.06 3.80
CA LEU A 307 1.47 -20.90 3.14
C LEU A 307 2.91 -20.64 3.62
N ALA A 308 3.15 -20.75 4.92
CA ALA A 308 4.49 -20.64 5.48
C ALA A 308 5.41 -21.74 4.93
N LEU A 309 4.94 -22.98 4.85
CA LEU A 309 5.69 -24.09 4.27
C LEU A 309 5.95 -23.87 2.78
N LEU A 310 4.98 -23.34 2.02
CA LEU A 310 5.16 -22.98 0.62
C LEU A 310 6.26 -21.93 0.46
N LEU A 311 6.29 -20.87 1.27
CA LEU A 311 7.38 -19.89 1.18
C LEU A 311 8.74 -20.47 1.59
N ILE A 312 8.78 -21.38 2.56
CA ILE A 312 10.02 -22.00 3.05
C ILE A 312 10.61 -22.96 2.02
N PHE A 313 9.79 -23.85 1.44
CA PHE A 313 10.27 -24.91 0.55
C PHE A 313 10.21 -24.54 -0.92
N GLU A 314 9.20 -23.77 -1.35
CA GLU A 314 8.95 -23.41 -2.74
C GLU A 314 9.24 -21.93 -3.03
N GLY A 315 9.96 -21.24 -2.12
CA GLY A 315 10.28 -19.82 -2.26
C GLY A 315 11.09 -19.51 -3.52
N GLU A 316 12.11 -20.32 -3.84
CA GLU A 316 12.93 -20.14 -5.05
C GLU A 316 12.16 -20.47 -6.35
N PRO A 317 11.45 -21.61 -6.47
CA PRO A 317 10.57 -21.86 -7.61
C PRO A 317 9.53 -20.75 -7.84
N LEU A 318 8.93 -20.23 -6.76
CA LEU A 318 7.98 -19.12 -6.84
C LEU A 318 8.66 -17.83 -7.32
N ALA A 319 9.83 -17.50 -6.75
CA ALA A 319 10.63 -16.36 -7.17
C ALA A 319 11.00 -16.46 -8.65
N SER A 320 11.42 -17.64 -9.10
CA SER A 320 11.82 -17.85 -10.49
C SER A 320 10.64 -17.71 -11.45
N LEU A 321 9.50 -18.33 -11.12
CA LEU A 321 8.27 -18.25 -11.94
C LEU A 321 7.82 -16.80 -12.14
N LEU A 322 7.88 -15.99 -11.08
CA LEU A 322 7.38 -14.62 -11.09
C LEU A 322 8.40 -13.63 -11.67
N PHE A 323 9.68 -13.76 -11.30
CA PHE A 323 10.69 -12.73 -11.53
C PHE A 323 11.80 -13.10 -12.51
N SER A 324 12.11 -14.38 -12.80
CA SER A 324 13.23 -14.76 -13.71
C SER A 324 12.98 -14.36 -15.18
N ARG A 325 13.07 -13.07 -15.48
CA ARG A 325 12.87 -12.47 -16.80
C ARG A 325 13.80 -11.27 -16.96
N GLY A 326 14.25 -11.02 -18.20
CA GLY A 326 15.10 -9.86 -18.51
C GLY A 326 16.37 -9.82 -17.66
N SER A 327 16.60 -8.71 -16.98
CA SER A 327 17.76 -8.46 -16.12
C SER A 327 17.74 -9.20 -14.78
N PHE A 328 16.63 -9.86 -14.41
CA PHE A 328 16.54 -10.62 -13.16
C PHE A 328 17.01 -12.05 -13.37
N SER A 329 18.14 -12.37 -12.73
CA SER A 329 18.89 -13.61 -12.96
C SER A 329 18.40 -14.80 -12.12
N GLY A 330 18.92 -15.99 -12.44
CA GLY A 330 18.71 -17.19 -11.60
C GLY A 330 19.24 -17.00 -10.19
N SER A 331 20.42 -16.38 -10.02
CA SER A 331 20.98 -16.07 -8.70
C SER A 331 20.12 -15.11 -7.89
N ASP A 332 19.47 -14.13 -8.55
CA ASP A 332 18.53 -13.22 -7.88
C ASP A 332 17.29 -13.98 -7.39
N SER A 333 16.88 -15.01 -8.13
CA SER A 333 15.75 -15.87 -7.78
C SER A 333 16.07 -16.75 -6.57
N THR A 334 17.29 -17.29 -6.49
CA THR A 334 17.77 -18.03 -5.32
C THR A 334 17.84 -17.11 -4.08
N LEU A 335 18.36 -15.88 -4.25
CA LEU A 335 18.43 -14.90 -3.15
C LEU A 335 17.04 -14.47 -2.67
N LEU A 336 16.11 -14.24 -3.60
CA LEU A 336 14.70 -13.96 -3.30
C LEU A 336 14.01 -15.15 -2.62
N GLY A 337 14.26 -16.38 -3.08
CA GLY A 337 13.76 -17.60 -2.44
C GLY A 337 14.23 -17.74 -1.00
N ALA A 338 15.52 -17.51 -0.73
CA ALA A 338 16.06 -17.53 0.63
C ALA A 338 15.41 -16.45 1.52
N SER A 339 15.19 -15.25 0.97
CA SER A 339 14.49 -14.17 1.69
C SER A 339 13.03 -14.54 2.00
N LEU A 340 12.31 -15.15 1.05
CA LEU A 340 10.94 -15.65 1.24
C LEU A 340 10.87 -16.74 2.31
N ALA A 341 11.83 -17.67 2.32
CA ALA A 341 11.92 -18.69 3.35
C ALA A 341 12.10 -18.07 4.74
N GLY A 342 12.90 -17.00 4.84
CA GLY A 342 13.01 -16.20 6.07
C GLY A 342 11.71 -15.54 6.52
N TYR A 343 10.85 -15.13 5.58
CA TYR A 343 9.52 -14.59 5.87
C TYR A 343 8.45 -15.66 6.16
N GLY A 344 8.70 -16.93 5.84
CA GLY A 344 7.75 -18.03 6.08
C GLY A 344 7.19 -18.06 7.52
N PRO A 345 8.04 -18.08 8.56
CA PRO A 345 7.57 -18.02 9.95
C PRO A 345 6.77 -16.75 10.30
N ALA A 346 7.05 -15.63 9.64
CA ALA A 346 6.33 -14.37 9.87
C ALA A 346 4.86 -14.43 9.42
N ILE A 347 4.50 -15.31 8.48
CA ILE A 347 3.09 -15.52 8.10
C ILE A 347 2.28 -16.01 9.31
N LEU A 348 2.86 -16.91 10.13
CA LEU A 348 2.18 -17.46 11.29
C LEU A 348 1.89 -16.36 12.32
N THR A 349 2.85 -15.47 12.56
CA THR A 349 2.64 -14.35 13.49
C THR A 349 1.64 -13.34 12.93
N LEU A 350 1.70 -13.04 11.62
CA LEU A 350 0.73 -12.18 10.96
C LEU A 350 -0.70 -12.74 11.07
N ALA A 351 -0.90 -14.05 10.92
CA ALA A 351 -2.21 -14.70 11.03
C ALA A 351 -2.85 -14.57 12.43
N LEU A 352 -2.06 -14.31 13.47
CA LEU A 352 -2.56 -14.11 14.84
C LEU A 352 -3.02 -12.67 15.11
N THR A 353 -2.63 -11.70 14.27
CA THR A 353 -2.95 -10.28 14.49
C THR A 353 -4.39 -9.85 14.13
N PRO A 354 -5.03 -10.34 13.04
CA PRO A 354 -6.40 -9.99 12.64
C PRO A 354 -7.46 -9.92 13.74
N ILE A 355 -7.51 -10.92 14.61
CA ILE A 355 -8.62 -11.14 15.53
C ILE A 355 -8.54 -10.20 16.74
N PRO A 356 -7.40 -10.10 17.45
CA PRO A 356 -7.23 -9.10 18.51
C PRO A 356 -7.47 -7.67 18.01
N PHE A 357 -6.97 -7.31 16.82
CA PHE A 357 -7.21 -5.99 16.24
C PHE A 357 -8.70 -5.78 15.92
N GLY A 358 -9.36 -6.74 15.29
CA GLY A 358 -10.79 -6.66 15.00
C GLY A 358 -11.64 -6.47 16.27
N ILE A 359 -11.32 -7.18 17.36
CA ILE A 359 -11.99 -7.04 18.66
C ILE A 359 -11.74 -5.64 19.26
N ALA A 360 -10.50 -5.15 19.22
CA ALA A 360 -10.16 -3.83 19.73
C ALA A 360 -10.92 -2.71 18.99
N TYR A 361 -11.03 -2.81 17.66
CA TYR A 361 -11.80 -1.85 16.85
C TYR A 361 -13.30 -1.93 17.14
N SER A 362 -13.90 -3.12 17.25
CA SER A 362 -15.33 -3.25 17.58
C SER A 362 -15.71 -2.64 18.94
N ARG A 363 -14.76 -2.54 19.87
CA ARG A 363 -14.97 -1.94 21.20
C ARG A 363 -14.83 -0.42 21.20
N GLN A 364 -14.15 0.17 20.21
CA GLN A 364 -14.04 1.62 20.08
C GLN A 364 -15.34 2.24 19.56
N ASP A 365 -16.10 1.53 18.72
CA ASP A 365 -17.43 1.97 18.26
C ASP A 365 -18.47 2.01 19.39
N SER A 366 -18.23 1.35 20.52
CA SER A 366 -19.13 1.37 21.69
C SER A 366 -18.92 2.56 22.66
N PHE A 367 -18.04 3.51 22.32
CA PHE A 367 -17.85 4.76 23.09
C PHE A 367 -18.25 6.03 22.31
N GLY A 368 -18.98 5.87 21.19
CA GLY A 368 -19.61 6.96 20.43
C GLY A 368 -20.97 7.34 20.98
#